data_AF-A0A7C1IIN4-F1
#
_entry.id   AF-A0A7C1IIN4-F1
#
_cell.length_a   1.000
_cell.length_b   1.000
_cell.length_c   1.000
_cell.angle_alpha   90.00
_cell.angle_beta   90.00
_cell.angle_gamma   90.00
#
_symmetry.space_group_name_H-M   'P 1'
#
loop_
_entity.id
_entity.type
_entity.pdbx_description
1 polymer ?
#
loop_
_entity_poly.entity_id
_entity_poly.type
_entity_poly.pdbx_seq_one_letter_code
_entity_poly.pdbx_strand_id
1 'polypeptide(L)' 'MVILTSSKKDEPIYIHGYRLTFIRDNGGEIIGVLIEGPRLGRPVYIPKSSPVKAKLPETIKKALKKEGFNVE' A
#
# COMPACT_ATOMS: atom_id res chain seq x y z
N MET A 1 -27.35 1.76 -10.52
CA MET A 1 -26.99 0.43 -9.98
C MET A 1 -25.47 0.39 -9.91
N VAL A 2 -24.89 0.70 -8.74
CA VAL A 2 -23.42 0.74 -8.58
C VAL A 2 -22.99 -0.66 -8.19
N ILE A 3 -22.32 -1.34 -9.10
CA ILE A 3 -21.81 -2.70 -8.91
C ILE A 3 -20.67 -2.60 -7.90
N LEU A 4 -20.78 -3.37 -6.81
CA LEU A 4 -19.76 -3.53 -5.77
C LEU A 4 -18.43 -3.91 -6.42
N THR A 5 -17.47 -2.98 -6.43
CA THR A 5 -16.17 -3.15 -7.07
C THR A 5 -15.28 -4.08 -6.26
N SER A 6 -15.19 -5.34 -6.69
CA SER A 6 -14.22 -6.32 -6.21
C SER A 6 -12.80 -5.77 -6.37
N SER A 7 -12.09 -5.49 -5.26
CA SER A 7 -10.68 -5.14 -5.31
C SER A 7 -9.82 -6.42 -5.38
N LYS A 8 -8.86 -6.48 -6.30
CA LYS A 8 -7.87 -7.56 -6.36
C LYS A 8 -6.68 -7.22 -5.45
N LYS A 9 -6.22 -8.21 -4.68
CA LYS A 9 -4.98 -8.11 -3.89
C LYS A 9 -3.84 -8.72 -4.70
N ASP A 10 -2.76 -7.98 -4.91
CA ASP A 10 -1.53 -8.50 -5.49
C ASP A 10 -0.81 -9.42 -4.50
N GLU A 11 0.16 -10.19 -5.01
CA GLU A 11 1.07 -10.94 -4.16
C GLU A 11 1.84 -9.99 -3.21
N PRO A 12 1.98 -10.38 -1.93
CA PRO A 12 2.64 -9.53 -0.95
C PRO A 12 4.15 -9.44 -1.21
N ILE A 13 4.69 -8.22 -1.25
CA ILE A 13 6.13 -7.95 -1.32
C ILE A 13 6.67 -7.82 0.09
N TYR A 14 7.79 -8.50 0.39
CA TYR A 14 8.44 -8.43 1.69
C TYR A 14 9.72 -7.59 1.63
N ILE A 15 9.81 -6.55 2.46
CA ILE A 15 10.96 -5.65 2.52
C ILE A 15 11.31 -5.40 3.99
N HIS A 16 12.51 -5.78 4.44
CA HIS A 16 13.00 -5.53 5.81
C HIS A 16 12.00 -5.94 6.92
N GLY A 17 11.33 -7.07 6.76
CA GLY A 17 10.32 -7.56 7.71
C GLY A 17 8.96 -6.86 7.62
N TYR A 18 8.77 -5.95 6.66
CA TYR A 18 7.46 -5.41 6.32
C TYR A 18 6.87 -6.21 5.16
N ARG A 19 5.56 -6.43 5.22
CA ARG A 19 4.75 -7.01 4.17
C ARG A 19 3.91 -5.91 3.53
N LEU A 20 4.09 -5.71 2.22
CA LEU A 20 3.34 -4.74 1.43
C LEU A 20 2.41 -5.51 0.49
N THR A 21 1.11 -5.29 0.63
CA THR A 21 0.11 -5.86 -0.27
C THR A 21 -0.53 -4.73 -1.06
N PHE A 22 -0.23 -4.62 -2.35
CA PHE A 22 -0.85 -3.62 -3.21
C PHE A 22 -2.29 -4.04 -3.52
N ILE A 23 -3.17 -3.05 -3.49
CA ILE A 23 -4.59 -3.23 -3.77
C ILE A 23 -4.85 -2.50 -5.07
N ARG A 24 -5.37 -3.25 -6.05
CA ARG A 24 -5.74 -2.73 -7.35
C ARG A 24 -7.25 -2.70 -7.52
N ASP A 25 -7.72 -1.70 -8.25
CA ASP A 25 -9.08 -1.71 -8.79
C ASP A 25 -9.18 -2.68 -9.98
N ASN A 26 -10.39 -2.91 -10.46
CA ASN A 26 -10.71 -3.79 -11.59
C ASN A 26 -10.00 -3.37 -12.88
N GLY A 27 -9.65 -2.09 -13.03
CA GLY A 27 -8.84 -1.58 -14.13
C GLY A 27 -7.34 -1.93 -14.05
N GLY A 28 -6.89 -2.58 -12.98
CA GLY A 28 -5.48 -2.92 -12.76
C GLY A 28 -4.65 -1.76 -12.18
N GLU A 29 -5.27 -0.63 -11.88
CA GLU A 29 -4.63 0.53 -11.24
C GLU A 29 -4.50 0.30 -9.73
N ILE A 30 -3.32 0.60 -9.19
CA ILE A 30 -3.06 0.54 -7.74
C ILE A 30 -3.79 1.69 -7.05
N ILE A 31 -4.77 1.36 -6.21
CA ILE A 31 -5.55 2.34 -5.43
C ILE A 31 -5.04 2.50 -4.00
N GLY A 32 -4.25 1.54 -3.51
CA GLY A 32 -3.66 1.62 -2.19
C GLY A 32 -2.73 0.47 -1.88
N VAL A 33 -2.17 0.48 -0.67
CA VAL A 33 -1.27 -0.54 -0.16
C VAL A 33 -1.62 -0.84 1.28
N LEU A 34 -1.62 -2.12 1.64
CA LEU A 34 -1.70 -2.59 3.01
C LEU A 34 -0.28 -2.93 3.49
N ILE A 35 0.17 -2.28 4.55
CA ILE A 35 1.50 -2.48 5.11
C ILE A 35 1.39 -3.10 6.49
N GLU A 36 2.04 -4.24 6.67
CA GLU A 36 2.19 -4.93 7.95
C GLU A 36 3.68 -4.99 8.28
N GLY A 37 4.05 -4.96 9.57
CA GLY A 37 5.46 -5.05 9.93
C GLY A 37 5.71 -4.86 11.42
N PRO A 38 6.94 -5.13 11.89
CA PRO A 38 7.26 -5.21 13.32
C PRO A 38 7.11 -3.89 14.08
N ARG A 39 7.19 -2.73 13.39
CA ARG A 39 6.98 -1.40 13.99
C ARG A 39 5.55 -0.88 13.85
N LEU A 40 4.68 -1.64 13.19
CA LEU A 40 3.27 -1.32 13.04
C LEU A 40 2.49 -2.21 14.00
N GLY A 41 1.87 -1.63 15.03
CA GLY A 41 1.05 -2.39 15.98
C GLY A 41 -0.18 -3.07 15.36
N ARG A 42 -0.51 -2.73 14.11
CA ARG A 42 -1.56 -3.33 13.29
C ARG A 42 -1.28 -3.06 11.80
N PRO A 43 -1.88 -3.84 10.88
CA PRO A 43 -1.87 -3.52 9.46
C PRO A 43 -2.34 -2.09 9.20
N VAL A 44 -1.60 -1.34 8.39
CA VAL A 44 -1.93 0.03 8.00
C VAL A 44 -2.26 0.06 6.53
N TYR A 45 -3.50 0.41 6.21
CA TYR A 45 -3.90 0.72 4.84
C TYR A 45 -3.56 2.16 4.50
N ILE A 46 -2.91 2.35 3.36
CA ILE A 46 -2.50 3.65 2.83
C ILE A 46 -3.10 3.79 1.43
N PRO A 47 -4.06 4.69 1.21
CA PRO A 47 -4.59 4.98 -0.11
C PRO A 47 -3.57 5.78 -0.94
N LYS A 48 -3.48 5.51 -2.24
CA LYS A 48 -2.53 6.19 -3.14
C LYS A 48 -2.81 7.69 -3.28
N SER A 49 -4.07 8.09 -3.14
CA SER A 49 -4.55 9.47 -3.22
C SER A 49 -4.22 10.33 -2.01
N SER A 50 -3.74 9.75 -0.90
CA SER A 50 -3.49 10.48 0.35
C SER A 50 -2.01 10.54 0.68
N PRO A 51 -1.51 11.67 1.23
CA PRO A 51 -0.14 11.76 1.70
C PRO A 51 0.13 10.75 2.82
N VAL A 52 1.20 9.99 2.68
CA VAL A 52 1.59 8.98 3.67
C VAL A 52 2.18 9.64 4.90
N LYS A 53 1.40 9.71 5.99
CA LYS A 53 1.85 10.24 7.29
C LYS A 53 2.46 9.18 8.22
N ALA A 54 2.53 7.92 7.79
CA ALA A 54 3.05 6.84 8.62
C ALA A 54 4.58 6.91 8.74
N LYS A 55 5.11 6.70 9.95
CA LYS A 55 6.56 6.55 10.19
C LYS A 55 7.06 5.22 9.64
N LEU A 56 7.29 5.18 8.33
CA LEU A 56 7.81 4.02 7.60
C LEU A 56 9.32 4.17 7.36
N PRO A 57 10.07 3.05 7.30
CA PRO A 57 11.47 3.06 6.87
C PRO A 57 11.66 3.67 5.49
N GLU A 58 12.78 4.35 5.26
CA GLU A 58 13.15 4.97 3.99
C GLU A 58 13.04 4.02 2.79
N THR A 59 13.42 2.74 2.96
CA THR A 59 13.31 1.72 1.90
C THR A 59 11.87 1.49 1.46
N ILE A 60 10.93 1.47 2.42
CA ILE A 60 9.49 1.33 2.16
C ILE A 60 8.99 2.57 1.44
N LYS A 61 9.34 3.77 1.94
CA LYS A 61 8.97 5.04 1.30
C LYS A 61 9.44 5.10 -0.16
N LYS A 62 10.67 4.63 -0.45
CA LYS A 62 11.20 4.55 -1.82
C LYS A 62 10.41 3.58 -2.70
N ALA A 63 10.04 2.40 -2.19
CA ALA A 63 9.20 1.45 -2.92
C ALA A 63 7.82 2.05 -3.24
N LEU A 64 7.19 2.71 -2.28
CA LEU A 64 5.91 3.40 -2.46
C LEU A 64 6.00 4.56 -3.47
N LYS A 65 7.08 5.35 -3.44
CA LYS A 65 7.31 6.42 -4.43
C LYS A 65 7.42 5.88 -5.86
N LYS A 66 8.04 4.71 -6.07
CA LYS A 66 8.12 4.06 -7.40
C LYS A 66 6.74 3.69 -7.94
N GLU A 67 5.83 3.29 -7.07
CA GLU A 67 4.44 2.95 -7.43
C GLU A 67 3.52 4.19 -7.52
N GLY A 68 4.08 5.40 -7.36
CA GLY A 68 3.37 6.66 -7.49
C GLY A 68 2.59 7.09 -6.25
N PHE A 69 2.92 6.58 -5.05
CA PHE A 69 2.35 7.08 -3.81
C PHE A 69 3.00 8.40 -3.40
N ASN A 70 2.20 9.31 -2.86
CA ASN A 70 2.70 10.57 -2.31
C ASN A 70 3.21 10.35 -0.87
N VAL A 71 4.51 10.12 -0.73
CA VAL A 71 5.17 9.86 0.56
C VAL A 71 6.09 11.03 0.91
N GLU A 72 5.80 11.71 2.01
CA GLU A 72 6.69 12.74 2.59
C GLU A 72 7.77 12.10 3.48
#